data_AF-A0A1V6DYC3-F1
#
_entry.id   AF-A0A1V6DYC3-F1
#
_cell.length_a   1.000
_cell.length_b   1.000
_cell.length_c   1.000
_cell.angle_alpha   90.00
_cell.angle_beta   90.00
_cell.angle_gamma   90.00
#
_symmetry.space_group_name_H-M   'P 1'
#
loop_
_entity.id
_entity.type
_entity.pdbx_description
1 polymer ?
#
loop_
_entity_poly.entity_id
_entity_poly.type
_entity_poly.pdbx_seq_one_letter_code
_entity_poly.pdbx_strand_id
1 'polypeptide(L)'
;MDKQHLHLIDCNSTPFIPEGWSLEEHRRNGFFKFDPAKISLYRSRKQKNGRISGRDLRKELADKSTMNANVLDYLLAYPEIIPIKWKDKYVFFWGTIYRDSAGNLCVRYLRWSGFDWRWRYAWLNRVFDATASAALASC
;
A
#
# COMPACT_ATOMS: atom_id res chain seq x y z
N MET A 1 -1.24 1.48 33.37
CA MET A 1 -0.78 2.61 32.54
C MET A 1 -0.10 2.01 31.33
N ASP A 2 -0.83 1.83 30.24
CA ASP A 2 -0.26 1.27 29.02
C ASP A 2 0.67 2.31 28.39
N LYS A 3 1.95 1.97 28.30
CA LYS A 3 2.90 2.71 27.46
C LYS A 3 2.41 2.55 26.02
N GLN A 4 1.77 3.57 25.46
CA GLN A 4 1.59 3.65 24.01
C GLN A 4 2.97 3.59 23.36
N HIS A 5 3.29 2.45 22.75
CA HIS A 5 4.52 2.33 21.98
C HIS A 5 4.36 3.22 20.74
N LEU A 6 5.29 4.15 20.56
CA LEU A 6 5.29 5.00 19.39
C LEU A 6 5.69 4.16 18.18
N HIS A 7 4.74 3.90 17.28
CA HIS A 7 5.01 3.23 16.02
C HIS A 7 5.57 4.24 15.00
N LEU A 8 6.88 4.41 14.97
CA LEU A 8 7.56 5.28 14.01
C LEU A 8 8.18 4.44 12.88
N ILE A 9 7.76 4.70 11.65
CA ILE A 9 8.15 3.94 10.45
C ILE A 9 9.10 4.79 9.62
N ASP A 10 10.28 4.26 9.28
CA ASP A 10 11.18 4.90 8.31
C ASP A 10 10.73 4.61 6.87
N CYS A 11 10.06 5.58 6.25
CA CYS A 11 9.64 5.51 4.85
C CYS A 11 10.76 5.88 3.87
N ASN A 12 11.97 6.21 4.34
CA ASN A 12 13.14 6.42 3.49
C ASN A 12 13.94 5.15 3.25
N SER A 13 13.83 4.14 4.12
CA SER A 13 14.53 2.86 3.96
C SER A 13 14.17 2.16 2.65
N THR A 14 15.10 1.38 2.11
CA THR A 14 14.79 0.52 0.95
C THR A 14 13.78 -0.54 1.36
N PRO A 15 12.62 -0.66 0.70
CA PRO A 15 11.62 -1.68 1.01
C PRO A 15 12.14 -3.08 0.67
N PHE A 16 11.43 -4.11 1.11
CA PHE A 16 11.67 -5.47 0.60
C PHE A 16 11.57 -5.51 -0.94
N ILE A 17 12.59 -6.07 -1.60
CA ILE A 17 12.67 -6.30 -3.05
C ILE A 17 12.94 -7.80 -3.28
N PRO A 18 12.09 -8.53 -4.00
CA PRO A 18 12.37 -9.91 -4.38
C PRO A 18 13.64 -10.05 -5.22
N GLU A 19 14.26 -11.23 -5.17
CA GLU A 19 15.38 -11.56 -6.05
C GLU A 19 15.01 -11.42 -7.54
N GLY A 20 15.90 -10.80 -8.32
CA GLY A 20 15.70 -10.53 -9.74
C GLY A 20 14.70 -9.41 -10.06
N TRP A 21 14.16 -8.73 -9.05
CA TRP A 21 13.26 -7.58 -9.22
C TRP A 21 13.98 -6.27 -8.94
N SER A 22 13.35 -5.16 -9.34
CA SER A 22 13.85 -3.81 -9.08
C SER A 22 12.74 -2.85 -8.65
N LEU A 23 13.13 -1.68 -8.15
CA LEU A 23 12.19 -0.60 -7.86
C LEU A 23 12.12 0.33 -9.07
N GLU A 24 10.90 0.51 -9.58
CA GLU A 24 10.60 1.53 -10.58
C GLU A 24 10.39 2.90 -9.91
N GLU A 25 9.74 2.91 -8.76
CA GLU A 25 9.45 4.11 -7.99
C GLU A 25 9.41 3.76 -6.51
N HIS A 26 9.96 4.64 -5.67
CA HIS A 26 9.81 4.56 -4.23
C HIS A 26 9.78 5.98 -3.64
N ARG A 27 8.62 6.40 -3.15
CA ARG A 27 8.41 7.72 -2.55
C ARG A 27 8.95 7.72 -1.12
N ARG A 28 10.07 8.40 -0.93
CA ARG A 28 10.75 8.56 0.35
C ARG A 28 10.11 9.70 1.14
N ASN A 29 9.12 9.35 1.96
CA ASN A 29 8.28 10.32 2.67
C ASN A 29 8.74 10.55 4.13
N GLY A 30 10.03 10.39 4.42
CA GLY A 30 10.58 10.62 5.75
C GLY A 30 10.14 9.58 6.78
N PHE A 31 10.01 10.02 8.03
CA PHE A 31 9.46 9.18 9.10
C PHE A 31 7.96 9.38 9.21
N PHE A 32 7.21 8.27 9.19
CA PHE A 32 5.77 8.27 9.40
C PHE A 32 5.44 7.75 10.80
N LYS A 33 4.89 8.62 11.65
CA LYS A 33 4.28 8.21 12.92
C LYS A 33 2.96 7.52 12.60
N PHE A 34 2.94 6.20 12.72
CA PHE A 34 1.77 5.40 12.41
C PHE A 34 0.62 5.73 13.34
N ASP A 35 -0.49 6.08 12.71
CA ASP A 35 -1.79 6.27 13.31
C ASP A 35 -2.80 5.82 12.24
N PRO A 36 -3.61 4.78 12.50
CA PRO A 36 -4.57 4.30 11.51
C PRO A 36 -5.63 5.35 11.16
N ALA A 37 -5.86 6.36 12.00
CA ALA A 37 -6.74 7.48 11.68
C ALA A 37 -6.11 8.44 10.65
N LYS A 38 -4.78 8.47 10.52
CA LYS A 38 -4.05 9.25 9.52
C LYS A 38 -3.88 8.52 8.19
N ILE A 39 -4.44 7.33 8.03
CA ILE A 39 -4.44 6.60 6.76
C ILE A 39 -5.86 6.57 6.20
N SER A 40 -6.05 7.22 5.05
CA SER A 40 -7.30 7.12 4.29
C SER A 40 -7.19 6.04 3.22
N LEU A 41 -8.28 5.32 3.02
CA LEU A 41 -8.41 4.31 1.98
C LEU A 41 -9.11 4.93 0.78
N TYR A 42 -8.29 5.43 -0.15
CA TYR A 42 -8.74 6.11 -1.36
C TYR A 42 -9.24 5.13 -2.41
N ARG A 43 -10.35 5.49 -3.07
CA ARG A 43 -10.86 4.82 -4.26
C ARG A 43 -11.16 5.86 -5.34
N SER A 44 -10.67 5.61 -6.54
CA SER A 44 -11.00 6.42 -7.72
C SER A 44 -12.51 6.42 -7.94
N ARG A 45 -13.05 7.52 -8.49
CA ARG A 45 -14.46 7.59 -8.91
C ARG A 45 -14.78 6.47 -9.92
N LYS A 46 -13.83 6.08 -10.77
CA LYS A 46 -13.99 4.99 -11.75
C LYS A 46 -14.15 3.62 -11.09
N GLN A 47 -13.59 3.41 -9.90
CA GLN A 47 -13.76 2.16 -9.14
C GLN A 47 -15.14 2.06 -8.48
N LYS A 48 -15.84 3.18 -8.26
CA LYS A 48 -17.21 3.16 -7.70
C LYS A 48 -18.23 2.60 -8.69
N ASN A 49 -18.01 2.86 -9.98
CA ASN A 49 -18.94 2.51 -11.05
C ASN A 49 -18.39 1.44 -12.01
N GLY A 50 -17.28 0.78 -11.65
CA GLY A 50 -16.61 -0.15 -12.54
C GLY A 50 -15.17 -0.45 -12.13
N ARG A 51 -14.28 -0.41 -13.11
CA ARG A 51 -12.85 -0.74 -12.94
C ARG A 51 -11.98 0.33 -13.58
N ILE A 52 -10.76 0.49 -13.06
CA ILE A 52 -9.73 1.37 -13.61
C ILE A 52 -8.47 0.55 -13.93
N SER A 53 -7.76 0.86 -15.01
CA SER A 53 -6.47 0.22 -15.28
C SER A 53 -5.45 0.63 -14.20
N GLY A 54 -4.51 -0.26 -13.85
CA GLY A 54 -3.47 0.10 -12.88
C GLY A 54 -2.59 1.26 -13.34
N ARG A 55 -2.35 1.37 -14.65
CA ARG A 55 -1.61 2.50 -15.25
C ARG A 55 -2.35 3.82 -15.07
N ASP A 56 -3.66 3.86 -15.30
CA ASP A 56 -4.44 5.10 -15.12
C ASP A 56 -4.60 5.44 -13.64
N LEU A 57 -4.77 4.43 -12.77
CA LEU A 57 -4.80 4.65 -11.34
C LEU A 57 -3.46 5.20 -10.83
N ARG A 58 -2.31 4.70 -11.30
CA ARG A 58 -1.00 5.28 -10.98
C ARG A 58 -0.93 6.76 -11.34
N LYS A 59 -1.42 7.16 -12.53
CA LYS A 59 -1.46 8.57 -12.95
C LYS A 59 -2.35 9.40 -12.02
N GLU A 60 -3.54 8.90 -11.66
CA GLU A 60 -4.47 9.59 -10.74
C GLU A 60 -3.89 9.78 -9.33
N LEU A 61 -3.00 8.88 -8.92
CA LEU A 61 -2.32 8.91 -7.62
C LEU A 61 -0.99 9.69 -7.64
N ALA A 62 -0.57 10.24 -8.78
CA ALA A 62 0.71 10.92 -8.94
C ALA A 62 0.90 12.03 -7.89
N ASP A 63 -0.09 12.92 -7.77
CA ASP A 63 -0.04 14.08 -6.87
C ASP A 63 -0.60 13.80 -5.46
N LYS A 64 -0.83 12.54 -5.12
CA LYS A 64 -1.36 12.15 -3.80
C LYS A 64 -0.25 11.61 -2.90
N SER A 65 -0.39 11.86 -1.60
CA SER A 65 0.52 11.33 -0.57
C SER A 65 0.29 9.84 -0.33
N THR A 66 0.66 8.99 -1.29
CA THR A 66 0.52 7.53 -1.19
C THR A 66 1.50 6.94 -0.17
N MET A 67 1.03 5.98 0.62
CA MET A 67 1.89 5.19 1.49
C MET A 67 2.74 4.23 0.66
N ASN A 68 3.98 4.02 1.08
CA ASN A 68 4.95 3.17 0.40
C ASN A 68 5.05 1.78 1.06
N ALA A 69 5.83 0.88 0.47
CA ALA A 69 5.92 -0.51 0.92
C ALA A 69 6.53 -0.68 2.33
N ASN A 70 7.27 0.29 2.87
CA ASN A 70 7.81 0.20 4.24
C ASN A 70 6.68 0.21 5.28
N VAL A 71 5.60 0.96 5.01
CA VAL A 71 4.41 0.95 5.88
C VAL A 71 3.76 -0.43 5.84
N LEU A 72 3.66 -1.06 4.67
CA LEU A 72 3.15 -2.42 4.55
C LEU A 72 4.03 -3.41 5.32
N ASP A 73 5.35 -3.35 5.14
CA ASP A 73 6.30 -4.27 5.79
C ASP A 73 6.24 -4.14 7.32
N TYR A 74 6.13 -2.91 7.83
CA TYR A 74 5.93 -2.66 9.25
C TYR A 74 4.60 -3.23 9.76
N LEU A 75 3.50 -3.03 9.03
CA LEU A 75 2.19 -3.56 9.42
C LEU A 75 2.18 -5.09 9.47
N LEU A 76 2.91 -5.78 8.58
CA LEU A 76 3.05 -7.22 8.64
C LEU A 76 3.85 -7.70 9.86
N ALA A 77 4.80 -6.91 10.34
CA ALA A 77 5.57 -7.22 11.55
C ALA A 77 4.77 -6.99 12.84
N TYR A 78 3.78 -6.09 12.81
CA TYR A 78 2.91 -5.72 13.93
C TYR A 78 1.42 -5.83 13.54
N PRO A 79 0.91 -7.02 13.20
CA PRO A 79 -0.43 -7.19 12.65
C PRO A 79 -1.57 -6.73 13.57
N GLU A 80 -1.34 -6.66 14.88
CA GLU A 80 -2.29 -6.22 15.90
C GLU A 80 -2.70 -4.74 15.79
N ILE A 81 -1.87 -3.91 15.14
CA ILE A 81 -2.15 -2.47 14.97
C ILE A 81 -2.98 -2.18 13.71
N ILE A 82 -3.20 -3.19 12.87
CA ILE A 82 -3.94 -3.02 11.61
C ILE A 82 -5.45 -2.94 11.92
N PRO A 83 -6.17 -1.92 11.41
CA PRO A 83 -7.59 -1.77 11.69
C PRO A 83 -8.43 -2.98 11.24
N ILE A 84 -9.29 -3.48 12.12
CA ILE A 84 -10.24 -4.57 11.81
C ILE A 84 -11.12 -4.22 10.59
N LYS A 85 -11.48 -2.94 10.43
CA LYS A 85 -12.24 -2.40 9.28
C LYS A 85 -11.52 -2.46 7.92
N TRP A 86 -10.30 -3.01 7.87
CA TRP A 86 -9.56 -3.26 6.63
C TRP A 86 -9.67 -4.73 6.18
N LYS A 87 -10.25 -5.63 7.00
CA LYS A 87 -10.28 -7.07 6.70
C LYS A 87 -11.06 -7.44 5.44
N ASP A 88 -12.02 -6.61 5.04
CA ASP A 88 -12.84 -6.76 3.82
C ASP A 88 -12.23 -6.05 2.60
N LYS A 89 -10.98 -5.58 2.68
CA LYS A 89 -10.36 -4.70 1.67
C LYS A 89 -9.00 -5.21 1.22
N TYR A 90 -8.64 -4.82 0.00
CA TYR A 90 -7.26 -4.87 -0.48
C TYR A 90 -6.65 -3.47 -0.35
N VAL A 91 -5.64 -3.33 0.51
CA VAL A 91 -5.00 -2.04 0.82
C VAL A 91 -3.67 -1.94 0.08
N PHE A 92 -3.60 -1.07 -0.92
CA PHE A 92 -2.49 -0.92 -1.85
C PHE A 92 -1.56 0.23 -1.45
N PHE A 93 -0.25 -0.01 -1.53
CA PHE A 93 0.79 0.93 -1.13
C PHE A 93 1.50 1.51 -2.36
N TRP A 94 0.77 2.37 -3.07
CA TRP A 94 1.18 2.96 -4.36
C TRP A 94 2.38 3.89 -4.30
N GLY A 95 2.90 4.21 -3.12
CA GLY A 95 4.18 4.92 -2.96
C GLY A 95 5.39 4.05 -3.29
N THR A 96 5.19 2.78 -3.67
CA THR A 96 6.26 1.93 -4.22
C THR A 96 5.74 1.16 -5.43
N ILE A 97 6.45 1.27 -6.54
CA ILE A 97 6.21 0.51 -7.77
C ILE A 97 7.41 -0.38 -8.00
N TYR A 98 7.13 -1.66 -8.13
CA TYR A 98 8.11 -2.70 -8.43
C TYR A 98 8.10 -3.00 -9.92
N ARG A 99 9.25 -3.44 -10.43
CA ARG A 99 9.40 -4.01 -11.75
C ARG A 99 9.86 -5.46 -11.58
N ASP A 100 9.04 -6.39 -12.06
CA ASP A 100 9.37 -7.81 -12.02
C ASP A 100 10.45 -8.19 -13.03
N SER A 101 10.95 -9.42 -12.94
CA SER A 101 11.98 -9.95 -13.83
C SER A 101 11.57 -10.01 -15.30
N ALA A 102 10.26 -9.98 -15.60
CA ALA A 102 9.71 -9.91 -16.94
C ALA A 102 9.45 -8.46 -17.40
N GLY A 103 9.86 -7.46 -16.62
CA GLY A 103 9.73 -6.04 -16.93
C GLY A 103 8.34 -5.45 -16.64
N ASN A 104 7.41 -6.20 -16.05
CA ASN A 104 6.08 -5.70 -15.73
C ASN A 104 6.07 -4.92 -14.42
N LEU A 105 5.30 -3.83 -14.41
CA LEU A 105 5.13 -3.03 -13.22
C LEU A 105 4.04 -3.59 -12.31
N CYS A 106 4.29 -3.61 -11.01
CA CYS A 106 3.31 -4.02 -10.01
C CYS A 106 3.43 -3.21 -8.71
N VAL A 107 2.37 -3.28 -7.91
CA VAL A 107 2.25 -2.63 -6.60
C VAL A 107 1.93 -3.70 -5.54
N ARG A 108 2.48 -3.54 -4.33
CA ARG A 108 2.15 -4.42 -3.20
C ARG A 108 0.87 -3.99 -2.50
N TYR A 109 0.15 -4.97 -1.99
CA TYR A 109 -1.03 -4.76 -1.17
C TYR A 109 -1.12 -5.73 -0.01
N LEU A 110 -1.81 -5.29 1.02
CA LEU A 110 -2.18 -6.04 2.21
C LEU A 110 -3.62 -6.54 2.09
N ARG A 111 -3.88 -7.75 2.58
CA ARG A 111 -5.23 -8.36 2.65
C ARG A 111 -5.37 -9.25 3.88
N TRP A 112 -6.59 -9.39 4.39
CA TRP A 112 -6.91 -10.44 5.37
C TRP A 112 -7.20 -11.75 4.65
N SER A 113 -6.65 -12.86 5.12
CA SER A 113 -6.85 -14.20 4.55
C SER A 113 -8.07 -14.94 5.12
N GLY A 114 -8.64 -14.44 6.22
CA GLY A 114 -9.56 -15.17 7.09
C GLY A 114 -8.93 -15.44 8.46
N PHE A 115 -7.62 -15.73 8.48
CA PHE A 115 -6.88 -16.11 9.70
C PHE A 115 -5.74 -15.16 10.03
N ASP A 116 -5.13 -14.55 9.02
CA ASP A 116 -3.97 -13.67 9.17
C ASP A 116 -3.87 -12.60 8.07
N TRP A 117 -3.02 -11.61 8.30
CA TRP A 117 -2.68 -10.61 7.30
C TRP A 117 -1.64 -11.16 6.33
N ARG A 118 -1.90 -11.01 5.04
CA ARG A 118 -1.03 -11.46 3.95
C ARG A 118 -0.76 -10.31 3.01
N TRP A 119 0.35 -10.39 2.29
CA TRP A 119 0.69 -9.44 1.24
C TRP A 119 0.80 -10.16 -0.12
N ARG A 120 0.55 -9.41 -1.20
CA ARG A 120 0.68 -9.87 -2.59
C ARG A 120 1.04 -8.70 -3.51
N TYR A 121 1.29 -8.99 -4.78
CA TYR A 121 1.45 -8.01 -5.85
C TYR A 121 0.21 -7.94 -6.73
N ALA A 122 -0.08 -6.77 -7.29
CA ALA A 122 -0.97 -6.62 -8.43
C ALA A 122 -0.28 -5.86 -9.56
N TRP A 123 -0.30 -6.43 -10.76
CA TRP A 123 0.31 -5.84 -11.93
C TRP A 123 -0.51 -4.68 -12.48
N LEU A 124 0.17 -3.62 -12.91
CA LEU A 124 -0.46 -2.40 -13.40
C LEU A 124 -1.12 -2.57 -14.78
N ASN A 125 -0.81 -3.64 -15.51
CA ASN A 125 -1.51 -4.02 -16.74
C ASN A 125 -2.88 -4.68 -16.49
N ARG A 126 -3.24 -4.93 -15.23
CA ARG A 126 -4.56 -5.40 -14.82
C ARG A 126 -5.47 -4.22 -14.44
N VAL A 127 -6.72 -4.55 -14.14
CA VAL A 127 -7.74 -3.60 -13.71
C VAL A 127 -8.03 -3.75 -12.22
N PHE A 128 -8.40 -2.64 -11.59
CA PHE A 128 -8.65 -2.52 -10.15
C PHE A 128 -10.11 -2.11 -9.95
N ASP A 129 -10.82 -2.80 -9.07
CA ASP A 129 -12.25 -2.61 -8.80
C ASP A 129 -12.50 -1.94 -7.43
N ALA A 130 -13.75 -1.97 -6.97
CA ALA A 130 -14.19 -1.35 -5.72
C ALA A 130 -13.52 -1.89 -4.44
N THR A 131 -12.93 -3.08 -4.49
CA THR A 131 -12.24 -3.73 -3.36
C THR A 131 -10.79 -3.26 -3.20
N ALA A 132 -10.22 -2.66 -4.25
CA ALA A 132 -8.86 -2.16 -4.26
C ALA A 132 -8.78 -0.70 -3.81
N SER A 133 -8.26 -0.46 -2.60
CA SER A 133 -8.11 0.90 -2.06
C SER A 133 -6.64 1.28 -1.94
N ALA A 134 -6.27 2.49 -2.39
CA ALA A 134 -4.94 3.03 -2.18
C ALA A 134 -4.82 3.62 -0.77
N ALA A 135 -3.79 3.25 -0.02
CA ALA A 135 -3.47 3.87 1.26
C ALA A 135 -2.82 5.24 1.02
N LEU A 136 -3.47 6.29 1.52
CA LEU A 136 -2.95 7.66 1.48
C LEU A 136 -2.69 8.18 2.90
N ALA A 137 -1.62 8.94 3.07
CA ALA A 137 -1.46 9.82 4.21
C ALA A 137 -2.57 10.88 4.19
N SER A 138 -3.25 11.03 5.32
CA SER A 138 -4.25 12.06 5.56
C SER A 138 -3.60 13.14 6.40
N CYS A 139 -3.85 14.40 6.02
CA CYS A 139 -3.44 15.57 6.78
C CYS A 139 -4.20 15.64 8.10
#